data_AF-A0A1M3N3U2-F1
#
_entry.id   AF-A0A1M3N3U2-F1
#
_cell.length_a   1.000
_cell.length_b   1.000
_cell.length_c   1.000
_cell.angle_alpha   90.00
_cell.angle_beta   90.00
_cell.angle_gamma   90.00
#
_symmetry.space_group_name_H-M   'P 1'
#
loop_
_entity.id
_entity.type
_entity.pdbx_description
1 polymer ?
#
loop_
_entity_poly.entity_id
_entity_poly.type
_entity_poly.pdbx_seq_one_letter_code
_entity_poly.pdbx_strand_id
1 'polypeptide(L)'
;MRRRLLSELGRRHTAARVDAALASLVVGTGADVAIVTRGGGAPLFGPALPQANVVRIEPRVYAETPTGGARVRLLEAASAIAPRIEVHAPTVSEGTYRGRLAIDLPRRAARALGLAVAEPGDRFEGRFAHAFFDEEPIIEEAAHAGLAFIARRGAWVILERSEVRSGEVAAPFGRELVRAIALVREAERLRLANAPERAVRAMRERGRREKARGPIGRARLRRAIGWLDAAFPGGPNCLRRTLVEIGLDATAARETLVFGLDVGRTGHVAFKDSEDRSFDVVFEVPPDAPSSRKS
;
A
#
# COMPACT_ATOMS: atom_id res chain seq x y z
N MET A 1 -9.60 25.31 8.27
CA MET A 1 -9.20 24.01 7.69
C MET A 1 -9.25 23.90 6.16
N ARG A 2 -10.23 24.48 5.45
CA ARG A 2 -10.31 24.45 3.96
C ARG A 2 -9.09 25.02 3.20
N ARG A 3 -8.36 25.99 3.78
CA ARG A 3 -7.17 26.61 3.13
C ARG A 3 -5.92 25.72 3.06
N ARG A 4 -5.73 24.76 3.97
CA ARG A 4 -4.55 23.85 3.94
C ARG A 4 -4.69 22.76 2.89
N LEU A 5 -5.91 22.26 2.67
CA LEU A 5 -6.22 21.17 1.74
C LEU A 5 -6.01 21.55 0.26
N LEU A 6 -6.43 22.76 -0.13
CA LEU A 6 -6.13 23.32 -1.46
C LEU A 6 -4.63 23.58 -1.64
N SER A 7 -3.91 23.86 -0.56
CA SER A 7 -2.47 24.08 -0.63
C SER A 7 -1.67 22.80 -0.88
N GLU A 8 -2.18 21.60 -0.60
CA GLU A 8 -1.42 20.34 -0.81
C GLU A 8 -1.74 19.66 -2.15
N LEU A 9 -2.97 19.85 -2.64
CA LEU A 9 -3.34 19.47 -4.01
C LEU A 9 -2.84 20.50 -5.05
N GLY A 10 -2.61 21.75 -4.64
CA GLY A 10 -2.19 22.85 -5.51
C GLY A 10 -0.80 23.43 -5.25
N ARG A 11 0.01 22.91 -4.31
CA ARG A 11 1.40 23.37 -4.12
C ARG A 11 2.22 22.95 -5.33
N ARG A 12 2.34 23.85 -6.30
CA ARG A 12 3.49 23.87 -7.20
C ARG A 12 4.73 24.05 -6.33
N HIS A 13 5.48 22.97 -6.14
CA HIS A 13 6.80 23.08 -5.54
C HIS A 13 7.69 23.78 -6.57
N THR A 14 8.34 24.87 -6.19
CA THR A 14 9.36 25.51 -7.01
C THR A 14 10.57 24.61 -7.11
N ALA A 15 11.34 24.71 -8.21
CA ALA A 15 12.61 23.99 -8.35
C ALA A 15 13.53 24.24 -7.15
N ALA A 16 13.67 25.51 -6.72
CA ALA A 16 14.43 25.89 -5.53
C ALA A 16 13.98 25.16 -4.24
N ARG A 17 12.67 24.90 -4.06
CA ARG A 17 12.18 24.17 -2.88
C ARG A 17 12.49 22.68 -2.97
N VAL A 18 12.49 22.10 -4.17
CA VAL A 18 12.90 20.72 -4.40
C VAL A 18 14.40 20.58 -4.14
N ASP A 19 15.21 21.47 -4.70
CA ASP A 19 16.66 21.44 -4.53
C ASP A 19 17.07 21.66 -3.08
N ALA A 20 16.44 22.61 -2.36
CA ALA A 20 16.66 22.80 -0.93
C ALA A 20 16.30 21.55 -0.11
N ALA A 21 15.20 20.87 -0.46
CA ALA A 21 14.79 19.64 0.23
C ALA A 21 15.77 18.49 0.00
N LEU A 22 16.33 18.36 -1.21
CA LEU A 22 17.34 17.35 -1.53
C LEU A 22 18.71 17.69 -0.94
N ALA A 23 19.10 18.98 -0.94
CA ALA A 23 20.35 19.46 -0.35
C ALA A 23 20.42 19.25 1.17
N SER A 24 19.27 19.22 1.85
CA SER A 24 19.20 18.92 3.29
C SER A 24 19.40 17.44 3.64
N LEU A 25 19.44 16.55 2.65
CA LEU A 25 19.58 15.11 2.86
C LEU A 25 21.03 14.75 3.11
N VAL A 26 21.25 13.99 4.18
CA VAL A 26 22.57 13.53 4.60
C VAL A 26 22.57 12.02 4.78
N VAL A 27 23.74 11.43 4.63
CA VAL A 27 23.98 10.00 4.84
C VAL A 27 25.01 9.80 5.95
N GLY A 28 24.65 9.00 6.95
CA GLY A 28 25.58 8.49 7.96
C GLY A 28 25.82 7.00 7.73
N THR A 29 27.03 6.51 8.00
CA THR A 29 27.39 5.11 7.81
C THR A 29 27.64 4.39 9.12
N GLY A 30 26.96 3.25 9.31
CA GLY A 30 27.35 2.20 10.25
C GLY A 30 28.14 1.10 9.53
N ALA A 31 28.43 -0.01 10.24
CA ALA A 31 29.22 -1.13 9.71
C ALA A 31 28.59 -1.78 8.46
N ASP A 32 27.26 -1.96 8.42
CA ASP A 32 26.54 -2.61 7.31
C ASP A 32 25.37 -1.80 6.74
N VAL A 33 25.01 -0.69 7.40
CA VAL A 33 23.81 0.09 7.11
C VAL A 33 24.18 1.55 6.91
N ALA A 34 23.75 2.12 5.78
CA ALA A 34 23.74 3.56 5.55
C ALA A 34 22.39 4.14 5.96
N ILE A 35 22.40 5.20 6.75
CA ILE A 35 21.20 5.84 7.28
C ILE A 35 21.05 7.21 6.61
N VAL A 36 19.93 7.40 5.90
CA VAL A 36 19.59 8.67 5.25
C VAL A 36 18.64 9.45 6.13
N THR A 37 19.04 10.68 6.49
CA THR A 37 18.30 11.61 7.37
C THR A 37 18.30 13.03 6.79
N ARG A 38 17.66 13.98 7.48
CA ARG A 38 17.75 15.42 7.21
C ARG A 38 18.62 16.09 8.26
N GLY A 39 19.51 17.01 7.87
CA GLY A 39 20.25 17.85 8.82
C GLY A 39 21.76 17.87 8.60
N GLY A 40 22.53 17.80 9.69
CA GLY A 40 24.00 17.87 9.66
C GLY A 40 24.64 16.50 9.44
N GLY A 41 25.57 16.40 8.50
CA GLY A 41 26.25 15.16 8.12
C GLY A 41 26.86 15.25 6.72
N ALA A 42 27.34 14.13 6.19
CA ALA A 42 27.83 14.08 4.81
C ALA A 42 26.64 14.19 3.84
N PRO A 43 26.68 15.06 2.82
CA PRO A 43 25.56 15.26 1.91
C PRO A 43 25.28 14.00 1.07
N LEU A 44 24.01 13.63 0.94
CA LEU A 44 23.59 12.47 0.16
C LEU A 44 23.93 12.63 -1.34
N PHE A 45 23.92 13.85 -1.88
CA PHE A 45 24.26 14.13 -3.27
C PHE A 45 25.70 14.67 -3.41
N GLY A 46 26.59 14.24 -2.52
CA GLY A 46 28.01 14.59 -2.55
C GLY A 46 28.81 13.80 -3.59
N PRO A 47 30.10 14.16 -3.80
CA PRO A 47 30.97 13.50 -4.78
C PRO A 47 31.40 12.08 -4.37
N ALA A 48 31.33 11.75 -3.08
CA ALA A 48 31.69 10.44 -2.55
C ALA A 48 30.49 9.84 -1.81
N LEU A 49 29.96 8.75 -2.35
CA LEU A 49 28.92 7.96 -1.71
C LEU A 49 29.54 6.79 -0.94
N PRO A 50 29.12 6.53 0.30
CA PRO A 50 29.53 5.32 0.98
C PRO A 50 28.98 4.07 0.28
N GLN A 51 29.53 2.91 0.63
CA GLN A 51 28.99 1.61 0.25
C GLN A 51 28.42 0.94 1.49
N ALA A 52 27.24 0.31 1.36
CA ALA A 52 26.59 -0.43 2.42
C ALA A 52 25.75 -1.58 1.84
N ASN A 53 25.37 -2.54 2.70
CA ASN A 53 24.50 -3.63 2.30
C ASN A 53 23.02 -3.20 2.28
N VAL A 54 22.65 -2.28 3.17
CA VAL A 54 21.28 -1.73 3.28
C VAL A 54 21.34 -0.22 3.44
N VAL A 55 20.43 0.49 2.76
CA VAL A 55 20.14 1.89 3.05
C VAL A 55 18.81 2.00 3.78
N ARG A 56 18.80 2.69 4.92
CA ARG A 56 17.59 3.01 5.68
C ARG A 56 17.24 4.48 5.50
N ILE A 57 16.08 4.75 4.93
CA ILE A 57 15.50 6.09 4.81
C ILE A 57 14.60 6.32 6.01
N GLU A 58 15.08 7.14 6.94
CA GLU A 58 14.46 7.38 8.24
C GLU A 58 13.09 8.08 8.14
N PRO A 59 12.32 8.09 9.25
CA PRO A 59 11.03 8.76 9.30
C PRO A 59 11.07 10.19 8.78
N ARG A 60 9.96 10.58 8.13
CA ARG A 60 9.75 11.90 7.53
C ARG A 60 10.64 12.24 6.34
N VAL A 61 11.74 11.54 6.09
CA VAL A 61 12.64 11.84 4.95
C VAL A 61 11.91 11.67 3.62
N TYR A 62 11.38 10.47 3.35
CA TYR A 62 10.64 10.18 2.12
C TYR A 62 9.34 10.99 2.06
N ALA A 63 8.57 11.00 3.16
CA ALA A 63 7.26 11.67 3.22
C ALA A 63 7.33 13.20 3.03
N GLU A 64 8.40 13.86 3.51
CA GLU A 64 8.60 15.31 3.36
C GLU A 64 9.37 15.69 2.10
N THR A 65 9.94 14.71 1.38
CA THR A 65 10.58 14.97 0.09
C THR A 65 9.50 15.39 -0.91
N PRO A 66 9.56 16.63 -1.42
CA PRO A 66 8.49 17.21 -2.20
C PRO A 66 8.46 16.61 -3.60
N THR A 67 7.27 16.38 -4.15
CA THR A 67 7.05 15.83 -5.51
C THR A 67 7.54 14.38 -5.70
N GLY A 68 6.95 13.67 -6.68
CA GLY A 68 7.37 12.31 -7.03
C GLY A 68 8.78 12.28 -7.62
N GLY A 69 9.13 13.24 -8.50
CA GLY A 69 10.46 13.28 -9.13
C GLY A 69 11.61 13.43 -8.14
N ALA A 70 11.44 14.23 -7.07
CA ALA A 70 12.48 14.32 -6.04
C ALA A 70 12.58 13.05 -5.19
N ARG A 71 11.46 12.35 -4.96
CA ARG A 71 11.46 11.05 -4.27
C ARG A 71 12.12 9.97 -5.11
N VAL A 72 11.93 9.98 -6.44
CA VAL A 72 12.69 9.13 -7.36
C VAL A 72 14.18 9.41 -7.24
N ARG A 73 14.62 10.68 -7.29
CA ARG A 73 16.04 11.05 -7.11
C ARG A 73 16.63 10.59 -5.77
N LEU A 74 15.84 10.68 -4.69
CA LEU A 74 16.22 10.15 -3.38
C LEU A 74 16.43 8.63 -3.43
N LEU A 75 15.50 7.90 -4.05
CA LEU A 75 15.59 6.44 -4.19
C LEU A 75 16.74 6.00 -5.10
N GLU A 76 17.01 6.75 -6.17
CA GLU A 76 18.18 6.53 -7.05
C GLU A 76 19.49 6.72 -6.27
N ALA A 77 19.61 7.79 -5.48
CA ALA A 77 20.79 8.02 -4.65
C ALA A 77 20.97 6.93 -3.58
N ALA A 78 19.88 6.48 -2.96
CA ALA A 78 19.91 5.35 -2.03
C ALA A 78 20.33 4.05 -2.73
N SER A 79 19.80 3.78 -3.93
CA SER A 79 20.17 2.63 -4.75
C SER A 79 21.63 2.64 -5.17
N ALA A 80 22.26 3.81 -5.33
CA ALA A 80 23.69 3.90 -5.63
C ALA A 80 24.60 3.48 -4.44
N ILE A 81 24.10 3.56 -3.21
CA ILE A 81 24.84 3.20 -1.98
C ILE A 81 24.69 1.71 -1.65
N ALA A 82 23.50 1.15 -1.82
CA ALA A 82 23.18 -0.22 -1.43
C ALA A 82 22.18 -0.89 -2.38
N PRO A 83 22.22 -2.24 -2.53
CA PRO A 83 21.25 -2.97 -3.32
C PRO A 83 19.86 -3.04 -2.66
N ARG A 84 19.78 -2.97 -1.32
CA ARG A 84 18.53 -3.04 -0.56
C ARG A 84 18.23 -1.72 0.14
N ILE A 85 16.99 -1.25 0.05
CA ILE A 85 16.54 0.01 0.63
C ILE A 85 15.30 -0.22 1.49
N GLU A 86 15.33 0.29 2.71
CA GLU A 86 14.23 0.28 3.66
C GLU A 86 13.71 1.71 3.82
N VAL A 87 12.47 1.95 3.38
CA VAL A 87 11.86 3.28 3.40
C VAL A 87 10.81 3.36 4.49
N HIS A 88 10.98 4.27 5.44
CA HIS A 88 9.94 4.55 6.42
C HIS A 88 8.78 5.34 5.78
N ALA A 89 7.68 4.64 5.49
CA ALA A 89 6.45 5.17 4.94
C ALA A 89 5.28 4.78 5.87
N PRO A 90 4.98 5.57 6.91
CA PRO A 90 3.98 5.21 7.91
C PRO A 90 2.58 5.25 7.31
N THR A 91 1.69 4.43 7.87
CA THR A 91 0.25 4.53 7.64
C THR A 91 -0.26 5.88 8.15
N VAL A 92 -0.76 6.73 7.25
CA VAL A 92 -1.23 8.07 7.61
C VAL A 92 -2.72 8.00 7.96
N SER A 93 -3.03 8.31 9.23
CA SER A 93 -4.39 8.41 9.76
C SER A 93 -5.00 9.81 9.61
N GLU A 94 -4.29 10.74 8.97
CA GLU A 94 -4.77 12.07 8.64
C GLU A 94 -5.37 12.07 7.22
N GLY A 95 -6.57 12.64 7.05
CA GLY A 95 -7.28 12.73 5.77
C GLY A 95 -6.64 13.65 4.73
N THR A 96 -5.34 13.92 4.87
CA THR A 96 -4.48 14.80 4.06
C THR A 96 -3.63 14.00 3.06
N TYR A 97 -3.44 12.70 3.29
CA TYR A 97 -2.70 11.83 2.39
C TYR A 97 -3.45 11.63 1.06
N ARG A 98 -2.75 11.78 -0.08
CA ARG A 98 -3.36 11.74 -1.43
C ARG A 98 -4.15 10.46 -1.71
N GLY A 99 -3.61 9.31 -1.33
CA GLY A 99 -4.31 8.03 -1.50
C GLY A 99 -5.61 7.96 -0.69
N ARG A 100 -5.60 8.52 0.53
CA ARG A 100 -6.79 8.62 1.37
C ARG A 100 -7.80 9.63 0.82
N LEU A 101 -7.36 10.74 0.23
CA LEU A 101 -8.26 11.70 -0.42
C LEU A 101 -9.04 11.05 -1.57
N ALA A 102 -8.39 10.22 -2.38
CA ALA A 102 -9.06 9.48 -3.44
C ALA A 102 -10.12 8.53 -2.87
N ILE A 103 -9.77 7.75 -1.85
CA ILE A 103 -10.65 6.73 -1.24
C ILE A 103 -11.78 7.32 -0.40
N ASP A 104 -11.55 8.45 0.26
CA ASP A 104 -12.58 9.13 1.05
C ASP A 104 -13.51 9.98 0.17
N LEU A 105 -13.25 10.11 -1.14
CA LEU A 105 -14.08 10.91 -2.05
C LEU A 105 -15.58 10.51 -2.02
N PRO A 106 -15.96 9.22 -2.06
CA PRO A 106 -17.36 8.81 -1.93
C PRO A 106 -17.98 9.27 -0.61
N ARG A 107 -17.25 9.10 0.50
CA ARG A 107 -17.72 9.49 1.83
C ARG A 107 -17.89 11.00 1.93
N ARG A 108 -16.95 11.77 1.37
CA ARG A 108 -17.02 13.24 1.32
C ARG A 108 -18.21 13.70 0.49
N ALA A 109 -18.47 13.07 -0.65
CA ALA A 109 -19.63 13.37 -1.48
C ALA A 109 -20.94 13.05 -0.76
N ALA A 110 -21.05 11.86 -0.16
CA ALA A 110 -22.23 11.47 0.62
C ALA A 110 -22.48 12.37 1.84
N ARG A 111 -21.43 12.76 2.58
CA ARG A 111 -21.53 13.77 3.66
C ARG A 111 -21.98 15.13 3.14
N ALA A 112 -21.51 15.55 1.97
CA ALA A 112 -21.95 16.80 1.34
C ALA A 112 -23.44 16.76 0.93
N LEU A 113 -23.99 15.57 0.71
CA LEU A 113 -25.42 15.32 0.47
C LEU A 113 -26.22 15.08 1.77
N GLY A 114 -25.63 15.28 2.95
CA GLY A 114 -26.30 15.11 4.24
C GLY A 114 -26.47 13.65 4.70
N LEU A 115 -25.85 12.68 4.02
CA LEU A 115 -25.92 11.28 4.41
C LEU A 115 -24.93 10.98 5.52
N ALA A 116 -25.39 10.26 6.56
CA ALA A 116 -24.51 9.71 7.59
C ALA A 116 -23.71 8.55 7.00
N VAL A 117 -22.38 8.70 6.98
CA VAL A 117 -21.46 7.66 6.48
C VAL A 117 -20.51 7.28 7.60
N ALA A 118 -20.69 6.07 8.13
CA ALA A 118 -19.86 5.52 9.18
C ALA A 118 -18.42 5.29 8.67
N GLU A 119 -17.44 5.71 9.46
CA GLU A 119 -16.04 5.28 9.33
C GLU A 119 -15.80 4.01 10.15
N PRO A 120 -14.85 3.14 9.77
CA PRO A 120 -14.49 1.98 10.57
C PRO A 120 -14.07 2.32 12.00
N GLY A 121 -13.57 3.54 12.22
CA GLY A 121 -13.24 4.07 13.54
C GLY A 121 -14.44 4.38 14.41
N ASP A 122 -15.61 4.63 13.82
CA ASP A 122 -16.82 5.05 14.54
C ASP A 122 -17.35 3.92 15.44
N ARG A 123 -17.11 2.66 15.07
CA ARG A 123 -17.42 1.49 15.92
C ARG A 123 -16.62 1.46 17.23
N PHE A 124 -15.60 2.30 17.33
CA PHE A 124 -14.77 2.46 18.53
C PHE A 124 -14.93 3.86 19.15
N GLU A 125 -16.10 4.49 18.99
CA GLU A 125 -16.42 5.79 19.58
C GLU A 125 -15.42 6.88 19.18
N GLY A 126 -14.88 6.81 17.96
CA GLY A 126 -13.91 7.78 17.45
C GLY A 126 -12.50 7.70 18.07
N ARG A 127 -12.23 6.70 18.92
CA ARG A 127 -10.90 6.50 19.54
C ARG A 127 -9.83 6.02 18.56
N PHE A 128 -10.25 5.44 17.44
CA PHE A 128 -9.36 4.89 16.43
C PHE A 128 -9.67 5.49 15.06
N ALA A 129 -8.63 5.80 14.29
CA ALA A 129 -8.76 6.22 12.91
C ALA A 129 -8.47 5.05 11.98
N HIS A 130 -9.31 4.85 10.97
CA HIS A 130 -9.00 3.87 9.92
C HIS A 130 -7.83 4.38 9.10
N ALA A 131 -6.69 3.71 9.23
CA ALA A 131 -5.54 3.93 8.38
C ALA A 131 -5.72 3.20 7.05
N PHE A 132 -5.55 3.92 5.95
CA PHE A 132 -5.40 3.32 4.63
C PHE A 132 -4.04 3.73 4.07
N PHE A 133 -3.23 2.75 3.69
CA PHE A 133 -1.98 3.01 2.99
C PHE A 133 -2.14 2.68 1.51
N ASP A 134 -1.77 3.65 0.69
CA ASP A 134 -1.80 3.53 -0.75
C ASP A 134 -0.37 3.30 -1.22
N GLU A 135 -0.04 2.05 -1.52
CA GLU A 135 1.32 1.65 -1.90
C GLU A 135 1.68 2.08 -3.33
N GLU A 136 0.68 2.37 -4.17
CA GLU A 136 0.90 2.62 -5.59
C GLU A 136 1.92 3.75 -5.86
N PRO A 137 1.88 4.93 -5.20
CA PRO A 137 2.85 6.00 -5.46
C PRO A 137 4.29 5.60 -5.14
N ILE A 138 4.54 4.91 -4.01
CA ILE A 138 5.90 4.51 -3.65
C ILE A 138 6.42 3.38 -4.54
N ILE A 139 5.54 2.46 -4.96
CA ILE A 139 5.89 1.38 -5.89
C ILE A 139 6.22 1.97 -7.27
N GLU A 140 5.43 2.92 -7.78
CA GLU A 140 5.70 3.61 -9.04
C GLU A 140 7.03 4.39 -8.97
N GLU A 141 7.26 5.13 -7.89
CA GLU A 141 8.51 5.88 -7.72
C GLU A 141 9.73 4.95 -7.58
N ALA A 142 9.59 3.83 -6.88
CA ALA A 142 10.62 2.80 -6.79
C ALA A 142 10.95 2.20 -8.17
N ALA A 143 9.93 1.85 -8.96
CA ALA A 143 10.11 1.33 -10.31
C ALA A 143 10.87 2.31 -11.21
N HIS A 144 10.55 3.61 -11.15
CA HIS A 144 11.28 4.64 -11.90
C HIS A 144 12.75 4.75 -11.46
N ALA A 145 13.03 4.53 -10.17
CA ALA A 145 14.39 4.51 -9.61
C ALA A 145 15.15 3.19 -9.87
N GLY A 146 14.59 2.24 -10.63
CA GLY A 146 15.20 0.94 -10.88
C GLY A 146 15.15 -0.01 -9.68
N LEU A 147 14.12 0.13 -8.85
CA LEU A 147 13.90 -0.69 -7.65
C LEU A 147 12.62 -1.53 -7.80
N ALA A 148 12.66 -2.77 -7.33
CA ALA A 148 11.50 -3.61 -7.15
C ALA A 148 10.95 -3.48 -5.73
N PHE A 149 9.63 -3.45 -5.60
CA PHE A 149 8.95 -3.61 -4.31
C PHE A 149 9.00 -5.07 -3.88
N ILE A 150 9.51 -5.32 -2.67
CA ILE A 150 9.64 -6.67 -2.12
C ILE A 150 8.53 -6.94 -1.11
N ALA A 151 8.40 -6.09 -0.10
CA ALA A 151 7.44 -6.28 0.97
C ALA A 151 7.20 -4.99 1.75
N ARG A 152 6.15 -5.01 2.56
CA ARG A 152 5.91 -4.03 3.62
C ARG A 152 5.94 -4.73 4.98
N ARG A 153 6.63 -4.12 5.95
CA ARG A 153 6.69 -4.55 7.35
C ARG A 153 6.37 -3.35 8.24
N GLY A 154 5.11 -3.24 8.65
CA GLY A 154 4.61 -2.14 9.47
C GLY A 154 4.67 -0.82 8.75
N ALA A 155 5.54 0.09 9.22
CA ALA A 155 5.81 1.38 8.60
C ALA A 155 6.92 1.32 7.54
N TRP A 156 7.58 0.18 7.35
CA TRP A 156 8.73 0.04 6.47
C TRP A 156 8.36 -0.61 5.14
N VAL A 157 8.75 0.04 4.05
CA VAL A 157 8.67 -0.51 2.70
C VAL A 157 10.05 -0.99 2.29
N ILE A 158 10.16 -2.25 1.92
CA ILE A 158 11.41 -2.90 1.52
C ILE A 158 11.48 -2.94 0.01
N LEU A 159 12.53 -2.35 -0.53
CA LEU A 159 12.83 -2.24 -1.94
C LEU A 159 14.19 -2.87 -2.22
N GLU A 160 14.35 -3.48 -3.40
CA GLU A 160 15.64 -4.01 -3.85
C GLU A 160 15.94 -3.57 -5.28
N ARG A 161 17.23 -3.41 -5.59
CA ARG A 161 17.69 -3.04 -6.93
C ARG A 161 17.23 -4.10 -7.93
N SER A 162 16.58 -3.64 -9.00
CA SER A 162 16.09 -4.48 -10.08
C SER A 162 16.76 -4.06 -11.38
N GLU A 163 17.45 -5.00 -12.02
CA GLU A 163 17.99 -4.80 -13.38
C GLU A 163 16.88 -4.73 -14.43
N VAL A 164 15.72 -5.33 -14.13
CA VAL A 164 14.52 -5.21 -14.92
C VAL A 164 13.81 -3.93 -14.52
N ARG A 165 13.99 -2.84 -15.30
CA ARG A 165 13.09 -1.69 -15.21
C ARG A 165 11.68 -2.19 -15.52
N SER A 166 10.78 -2.13 -14.55
CA SER A 166 9.45 -2.72 -14.72
C SER A 166 8.71 -2.02 -15.87
N GLY A 167 8.61 -2.67 -17.02
CA GLY A 167 7.68 -2.30 -18.10
C GLY A 167 6.24 -2.65 -17.76
N GLU A 168 5.88 -2.69 -16.46
CA GLU A 168 4.54 -3.07 -16.02
C GLU A 168 3.53 -2.02 -16.48
N VAL A 169 2.76 -2.35 -17.50
CA VAL A 169 1.61 -1.55 -17.92
C VAL A 169 0.40 -1.97 -17.08
N ALA A 170 0.30 -1.37 -15.90
CA ALA A 170 -0.84 -1.55 -15.02
C ALA A 170 -2.10 -0.91 -15.63
N ALA A 171 -3.26 -1.58 -15.49
CA ALA A 171 -4.53 -1.06 -16.00
C ALA A 171 -4.89 0.28 -15.36
N PRO A 172 -5.60 1.20 -16.04
CA PRO A 172 -6.03 2.46 -15.44
C PRO A 172 -6.94 2.24 -14.22
N PHE A 173 -6.89 3.15 -13.25
CA PHE A 173 -7.67 3.07 -12.01
C PHE A 173 -9.17 2.87 -12.27
N GLY A 174 -9.75 3.60 -13.21
CA GLY A 174 -11.18 3.47 -13.56
C GLY A 174 -11.55 2.06 -14.05
N ARG A 175 -10.64 1.37 -14.75
CA ARG A 175 -10.87 -0.01 -15.20
C ARG A 175 -10.84 -0.99 -14.03
N GLU A 176 -9.91 -0.81 -13.09
CA GLU A 176 -9.89 -1.63 -11.86
C GLU A 176 -11.11 -1.35 -10.99
N LEU A 177 -11.58 -0.10 -10.92
CA LEU A 177 -12.82 0.25 -10.22
C LEU A 177 -14.05 -0.44 -10.84
N VAL A 178 -14.20 -0.43 -12.17
CA VAL A 178 -15.30 -1.14 -12.85
C VAL A 178 -15.24 -2.65 -12.58
N ARG A 179 -14.04 -3.26 -12.63
CA ARG A 179 -13.85 -4.68 -12.29
C ARG A 179 -14.24 -4.98 -10.83
N ALA A 180 -13.82 -4.13 -9.89
CA ALA A 180 -14.18 -4.26 -8.49
C ALA A 180 -15.69 -4.12 -8.26
N ILE A 181 -16.36 -3.15 -8.91
CA ILE A 181 -17.82 -2.98 -8.88
C ILE A 181 -18.53 -4.24 -9.40
N ALA A 182 -18.06 -4.80 -10.50
CA ALA A 182 -18.66 -5.99 -11.09
C ALA A 182 -18.58 -7.20 -10.14
N LEU A 183 -17.46 -7.37 -9.43
CA LEU A 183 -17.24 -8.54 -8.58
C LEU A 183 -17.78 -8.40 -7.15
N VAL A 184 -17.87 -7.18 -6.60
CA VAL A 184 -18.15 -7.02 -5.17
C VAL A 184 -19.49 -7.62 -4.73
N ARG A 185 -20.51 -7.61 -5.58
CA ARG A 185 -21.82 -8.23 -5.29
C ARG A 185 -21.73 -9.74 -5.13
N GLU A 186 -20.88 -10.39 -5.93
CA GLU A 186 -20.62 -11.82 -5.82
C GLU A 186 -19.82 -12.11 -4.54
N ALA A 187 -18.76 -11.35 -4.28
CA ALA A 187 -17.95 -11.48 -3.08
C ALA A 187 -18.78 -11.31 -1.79
N GLU A 188 -19.68 -10.31 -1.75
CA GLU A 188 -20.55 -10.07 -0.60
C GLU A 188 -21.58 -11.19 -0.41
N ARG A 189 -22.19 -11.70 -1.49
CA ARG A 189 -23.09 -12.86 -1.39
C ARG A 189 -22.37 -14.08 -0.85
N LEU A 190 -21.17 -14.39 -1.35
CA LEU A 190 -20.39 -15.52 -0.86
C LEU A 190 -20.02 -15.35 0.61
N ARG A 191 -19.61 -14.14 1.00
CA ARG A 191 -19.27 -13.79 2.40
C ARG A 191 -20.44 -14.02 3.35
N LEU A 192 -21.66 -13.67 2.94
CA LEU A 192 -22.85 -13.79 3.78
C LEU A 192 -23.41 -15.22 3.81
N ALA A 193 -23.28 -15.97 2.71
CA ALA A 193 -23.88 -17.29 2.57
C ALA A 193 -22.97 -18.46 3.00
N ASN A 194 -21.67 -18.23 3.18
CA ASN A 194 -20.70 -19.31 3.40
C ASN A 194 -19.72 -19.03 4.53
N ALA A 195 -19.16 -20.11 5.09
CA ALA A 195 -17.95 -20.02 5.92
C ALA A 195 -16.78 -19.39 5.11
N PRO A 196 -15.86 -18.67 5.78
CA PRO A 196 -14.78 -17.95 5.11
C PRO A 196 -13.94 -18.82 4.16
N GLU A 197 -13.63 -20.06 4.53
CA GLU A 197 -12.82 -20.99 3.73
C GLU A 197 -13.50 -21.34 2.40
N ARG A 198 -14.83 -21.52 2.43
CA ARG A 198 -15.62 -21.81 1.22
C ARG A 198 -15.70 -20.59 0.32
N ALA A 199 -15.91 -19.40 0.88
CA ALA A 199 -15.92 -18.15 0.12
C ALA A 199 -14.56 -17.87 -0.55
N VAL A 200 -13.47 -18.08 0.20
CA VAL A 200 -12.09 -17.95 -0.32
C VAL A 200 -11.83 -18.96 -1.42
N ARG A 201 -12.20 -20.24 -1.24
CA ARG A 201 -12.01 -21.28 -2.26
C ARG A 201 -12.71 -20.92 -3.58
N ALA A 202 -13.97 -20.48 -3.50
CA ALA A 202 -14.73 -20.07 -4.67
C ALA A 202 -14.06 -18.88 -5.41
N MET A 203 -13.63 -17.86 -4.65
CA MET A 203 -12.92 -16.71 -5.24
C MET A 203 -11.54 -17.09 -5.79
N ARG A 204 -10.81 -18.02 -5.18
CA ARG A 204 -9.55 -18.53 -5.73
C ARG A 204 -9.75 -19.26 -7.05
N GLU A 205 -10.80 -20.06 -7.18
CA GLU A 205 -11.11 -20.74 -8.43
C GLU A 205 -11.31 -19.76 -9.58
N ARG A 206 -12.01 -18.67 -9.30
CA ARG A 206 -12.15 -17.56 -10.23
C ARG A 206 -10.81 -16.87 -10.52
N GLY A 207 -10.13 -16.41 -9.46
CA GLY A 207 -8.88 -15.65 -9.53
C GLY A 207 -7.76 -16.35 -10.29
N ARG A 208 -7.68 -17.69 -10.21
CA ARG A 208 -6.71 -18.49 -10.98
C ARG A 208 -6.83 -18.32 -12.49
N ARG A 209 -7.98 -17.89 -13.00
CA ARG A 209 -8.24 -17.66 -14.43
C ARG A 209 -7.95 -16.22 -14.85
N GLU A 210 -7.70 -15.33 -13.89
CA GLU A 210 -7.41 -13.93 -14.15
C GLU A 210 -5.93 -13.72 -14.51
N LYS A 211 -5.59 -12.51 -14.97
CA LYS A 211 -4.20 -12.14 -15.20
C LYS A 211 -3.50 -11.88 -13.87
N ALA A 212 -2.31 -12.45 -13.70
CA ALA A 212 -1.40 -12.08 -12.61
C ALA A 212 -0.99 -10.60 -12.76
N ARG A 213 -1.31 -9.79 -11.74
CA ARG A 213 -0.86 -8.40 -11.67
C ARG A 213 0.55 -8.32 -11.11
N GLY A 214 1.31 -7.34 -11.60
CA GLY A 214 2.54 -6.92 -10.94
C GLY A 214 2.22 -6.01 -9.74
N PRO A 215 3.26 -5.55 -9.03
CA PRO A 215 3.11 -4.74 -7.83
C PRO A 215 2.27 -3.47 -8.05
N ILE A 216 2.46 -2.74 -9.16
CA ILE A 216 1.73 -1.49 -9.43
C ILE A 216 0.26 -1.80 -9.68
N GLY A 217 -0.03 -2.77 -10.55
CA GLY A 217 -1.39 -3.17 -10.88
C GLY A 217 -2.16 -3.69 -9.68
N ARG A 218 -1.50 -4.42 -8.79
CA ARG A 218 -2.10 -4.93 -7.56
C ARG A 218 -2.37 -3.83 -6.53
N ALA A 219 -1.42 -2.90 -6.33
CA ALA A 219 -1.64 -1.74 -5.47
C ALA A 219 -2.80 -0.86 -5.97
N ARG A 220 -2.90 -0.66 -7.28
CA ARG A 220 -4.02 0.06 -7.90
C ARG A 220 -5.37 -0.65 -7.74
N LEU A 221 -5.40 -1.97 -7.87
CA LEU A 221 -6.58 -2.77 -7.57
C LEU A 221 -7.01 -2.60 -6.10
N ARG A 222 -6.07 -2.68 -5.15
CA ARG A 222 -6.34 -2.44 -3.72
C ARG A 222 -6.87 -1.04 -3.45
N ARG A 223 -6.34 -0.02 -4.12
CA ARG A 223 -6.86 1.36 -4.08
C ARG A 223 -8.31 1.42 -4.56
N ALA A 224 -8.63 0.76 -5.68
CA ALA A 224 -9.99 0.71 -6.23
C ALA A 224 -10.97 -0.02 -5.30
N ILE A 225 -10.54 -1.15 -4.71
CA ILE A 225 -11.30 -1.88 -3.70
C ILE A 225 -11.54 -1.01 -2.47
N GLY A 226 -10.51 -0.31 -1.97
CA GLY A 226 -10.62 0.60 -0.83
C GLY A 226 -11.61 1.74 -1.08
N TRP A 227 -11.60 2.32 -2.28
CA TRP A 227 -12.55 3.36 -2.71
C TRP A 227 -13.99 2.85 -2.64
N LEU A 228 -14.22 1.66 -3.20
CA LEU A 228 -15.54 1.04 -3.27
C LEU A 228 -16.06 0.64 -1.89
N ASP A 229 -15.19 0.02 -1.09
CA ASP A 229 -15.48 -0.39 0.28
C ASP A 229 -15.79 0.81 1.20
N ALA A 230 -15.22 1.98 0.91
CA ALA A 230 -15.56 3.23 1.60
C ALA A 230 -16.99 3.70 1.34
N ALA A 231 -17.62 3.25 0.25
CA ALA A 231 -19.00 3.57 -0.14
C ALA A 231 -20.03 2.50 0.28
N PHE A 232 -19.60 1.37 0.86
CA PHE A 232 -20.50 0.27 1.18
C PHE A 232 -21.39 0.56 2.40
N PRO A 233 -22.70 0.23 2.34
CA PRO A 233 -23.57 0.21 3.51
C PRO A 233 -23.03 -0.77 4.58
N GLY A 234 -22.98 -0.34 5.84
CA GLY A 234 -22.32 -1.09 6.92
C GLY A 234 -20.81 -0.85 7.03
N GLY A 235 -20.25 -0.06 6.11
CA GLY A 235 -18.87 0.36 6.12
C GLY A 235 -17.90 -0.73 5.63
N PRO A 236 -16.60 -0.46 5.78
CA PRO A 236 -15.54 -1.36 5.40
C PRO A 236 -15.55 -2.78 5.95
N ASN A 237 -15.13 -3.74 5.12
CA ASN A 237 -15.02 -5.14 5.52
C ASN A 237 -13.78 -5.84 4.93
N CYS A 238 -12.85 -6.29 5.79
CA CYS A 238 -11.59 -6.91 5.38
C CYS A 238 -11.81 -8.15 4.51
N LEU A 239 -12.68 -9.07 4.93
CA LEU A 239 -12.96 -10.30 4.16
C LEU A 239 -13.53 -9.99 2.77
N ARG A 240 -14.46 -9.04 2.65
CA ARG A 240 -14.98 -8.62 1.34
C ARG A 240 -13.87 -8.09 0.43
N ARG A 241 -12.99 -7.22 0.95
CA ARG A 241 -11.85 -6.69 0.16
C ARG A 241 -10.96 -7.82 -0.34
N THR A 242 -10.58 -8.74 0.56
CA THR A 242 -9.73 -9.89 0.24
C THR A 242 -10.38 -10.80 -0.81
N LEU A 243 -11.68 -11.07 -0.70
CA LEU A 243 -12.42 -11.87 -1.68
C LEU A 243 -12.42 -11.22 -3.07
N VAL A 244 -12.63 -9.89 -3.14
CA VAL A 244 -12.58 -9.15 -4.41
C VAL A 244 -11.16 -9.15 -5.00
N GLU A 245 -10.13 -8.95 -4.18
CA GLU A 245 -8.73 -8.99 -4.63
C GLU A 245 -8.37 -10.37 -5.19
N ILE A 246 -8.69 -11.44 -4.46
CA ILE A 246 -8.47 -12.83 -4.89
C ILE A 246 -9.21 -13.12 -6.20
N GLY A 247 -10.49 -12.77 -6.28
CA GLY A 247 -11.30 -13.09 -7.46
C GLY A 247 -10.94 -12.29 -8.71
N LEU A 248 -10.12 -11.23 -8.58
CA LEU A 248 -9.65 -10.42 -9.69
C LEU A 248 -8.18 -10.63 -10.02
N ASP A 249 -7.35 -11.21 -9.15
CA ASP A 249 -5.89 -11.33 -9.34
C ASP A 249 -5.36 -12.75 -9.11
N ALA A 250 -4.68 -13.30 -10.10
CA ALA A 250 -4.12 -14.65 -10.03
C ALA A 250 -2.96 -14.78 -9.04
N THR A 251 -2.22 -13.70 -8.77
CA THR A 251 -1.16 -13.69 -7.75
C THR A 251 -1.79 -13.79 -6.37
N ALA A 252 -2.74 -12.89 -6.05
CA ALA A 252 -3.50 -12.95 -4.80
C ALA A 252 -4.20 -14.30 -4.57
N ALA A 253 -4.73 -14.94 -5.62
CA ALA A 253 -5.37 -16.25 -5.51
C ALA A 253 -4.44 -17.39 -5.05
N ARG A 254 -3.12 -17.21 -5.15
CA ARG A 254 -2.11 -18.20 -4.74
C ARG A 254 -1.52 -17.91 -3.37
N GLU A 255 -1.90 -16.80 -2.74
CA GLU A 255 -1.35 -16.41 -1.45
C GLU A 255 -2.10 -17.04 -0.28
N THR A 256 -1.37 -17.28 0.81
CA THR A 256 -1.92 -17.72 2.08
C THR A 256 -2.66 -16.58 2.74
N LEU A 257 -3.89 -16.83 3.23
CA LEU A 257 -4.61 -15.88 4.07
C LEU A 257 -4.45 -16.24 5.53
N VAL A 258 -4.47 -15.21 6.37
CA VAL A 258 -4.41 -15.30 7.82
C VAL A 258 -5.64 -14.63 8.38
N PHE A 259 -6.37 -15.35 9.24
CA PHE A 259 -7.51 -14.82 9.99
C PHE A 259 -7.05 -14.55 11.41
N GLY A 260 -7.00 -13.26 11.76
CA GLY A 260 -6.59 -12.78 13.06
C GLY A 260 -7.76 -12.37 13.93
N LEU A 261 -7.59 -12.46 15.25
CA LEU A 261 -8.38 -11.69 16.20
C LEU A 261 -7.49 -10.61 16.77
N ASP A 262 -7.95 -9.36 16.66
CA ASP A 262 -7.33 -8.24 17.33
C ASP A 262 -7.65 -8.36 18.83
N VAL A 263 -6.63 -8.30 19.70
CA VAL A 263 -6.76 -8.61 21.13
C VAL A 263 -7.85 -7.72 21.74
N GLY A 264 -9.01 -8.33 21.95
CA GLY A 264 -10.15 -7.77 22.66
C GLY A 264 -11.34 -7.26 21.84
N ARG A 265 -11.31 -7.03 20.51
CA ARG A 265 -12.48 -6.36 19.85
C ARG A 265 -12.91 -6.74 18.42
N THR A 266 -12.08 -7.26 17.49
CA THR A 266 -12.58 -7.62 16.12
C THR A 266 -11.77 -8.69 15.38
N GLY A 267 -12.41 -9.43 14.46
CA GLY A 267 -11.71 -10.30 13.49
C GLY A 267 -11.12 -9.54 12.29
N HIS A 268 -9.94 -9.97 11.85
CA HIS A 268 -9.16 -9.39 10.75
C HIS A 268 -8.75 -10.48 9.74
N VAL A 269 -8.59 -10.12 8.47
CA VAL A 269 -8.16 -11.04 7.41
C VAL A 269 -7.10 -10.34 6.58
N ALA A 270 -5.92 -10.94 6.48
CA ALA A 270 -4.78 -10.40 5.74
C ALA A 270 -4.09 -11.51 4.93
N PHE A 271 -3.27 -11.14 3.94
CA PHE A 271 -2.34 -12.09 3.35
C PHE A 271 -1.20 -12.37 4.33
N LYS A 272 -0.71 -13.60 4.35
CA LYS A 272 0.38 -13.98 5.25
C LYS A 272 1.61 -13.12 4.94
N ASP A 273 2.21 -12.58 5.99
CA ASP A 273 3.40 -11.71 5.95
C ASP A 273 3.23 -10.38 5.17
N SER A 274 1.99 -10.00 4.81
CA SER A 274 1.72 -8.71 4.14
C SER A 274 1.51 -7.54 5.11
N GLU A 275 1.27 -7.82 6.38
CA GLU A 275 1.03 -6.85 7.45
C GLU A 275 1.83 -7.23 8.70
N ASP A 276 2.26 -6.24 9.48
CA ASP A 276 2.86 -6.50 10.79
C ASP A 276 1.83 -7.14 11.72
N ARG A 277 2.22 -8.19 12.43
CA ARG A 277 1.34 -8.95 13.33
C ARG A 277 0.97 -8.10 14.54
N SER A 278 -0.09 -7.30 14.40
CA SER A 278 -0.77 -6.65 15.53
C SER A 278 -1.94 -7.48 16.06
N PHE A 279 -2.12 -8.72 15.56
CA PHE A 279 -3.26 -9.59 15.84
C PHE A 279 -2.80 -11.02 16.09
N ASP A 280 -3.55 -11.75 16.92
CA ASP A 280 -3.32 -13.17 17.16
C ASP A 280 -3.93 -13.98 16.02
N VAL A 281 -3.12 -14.79 15.35
CA VAL A 281 -3.58 -15.68 14.28
C VAL A 281 -4.42 -16.79 14.88
N VAL A 282 -5.69 -16.86 14.49
CA VAL A 282 -6.60 -17.94 14.93
C VAL A 282 -6.46 -19.15 14.02
N PHE A 283 -6.44 -18.91 12.70
CA PHE A 283 -6.22 -19.96 11.70
C PHE A 283 -5.70 -19.37 10.39
N GLU A 284 -5.05 -20.22 9.59
CA GLU A 284 -4.55 -19.89 8.26
C GLU A 284 -5.34 -20.64 7.18
N VAL A 285 -5.52 -20.00 6.02
CA VAL A 285 -6.10 -20.62 4.83
C VAL A 285 -5.02 -20.68 3.75
N PRO A 286 -4.22 -21.77 3.68
CA PRO A 286 -3.17 -21.93 2.68
C PRO A 286 -3.76 -22.07 1.27
N PRO A 287 -2.98 -21.81 0.20
CA PRO A 287 -3.42 -22.11 -1.17
C PRO A 287 -3.84 -23.59 -1.31
N ASP A 288 -4.78 -23.88 -2.22
CA ASP A 288 -5.17 -25.27 -2.50
C ASP A 288 -3.93 -26.07 -2.92
N ALA A 289 -3.75 -27.28 -2.35
CA ALA A 289 -2.69 -28.17 -2.81
C ALA A 289 -2.86 -28.44 -4.32
N PRO A 290 -1.77 -28.48 -5.11
CA PRO A 290 -1.87 -28.84 -6.52
C PRO A 290 -2.56 -30.21 -6.59
N SER A 291 -3.65 -30.29 -7.37
CA SER A 291 -4.33 -31.56 -7.52
C SER A 291 -3.33 -32.54 -8.15
N SER A 292 -3.03 -33.62 -7.43
CA SER A 292 -2.39 -34.78 -8.02
C SER A 292 -3.37 -35.32 -9.06
N ARG A 293 -3.29 -34.83 -10.30
CA ARG A 293 -3.91 -35.52 -11.42
C ARG A 293 -3.26 -36.90 -11.44
N LYS A 294 -4.02 -37.91 -11.04
CA LYS A 294 -3.73 -39.28 -11.43
C LYS A 294 -3.74 -39.28 -12.96
N SER A 295 -2.56 -39.48 -13.53
CA SER A 295 -2.34 -39.91 -14.90
C SER A 295 -3.16 -41.15 -15.22
#